data_AF-A4GTB0-F1
#
_entry.id   AF-A4GTB0-F1
#
_cell.length_a   1.000
_cell.length_b   1.000
_cell.length_c   1.000
_cell.angle_alpha   90.00
_cell.angle_beta   90.00
_cell.angle_gamma   90.00
#
_symmetry.space_group_name_H-M   'P 1'
#
loop_
_entity.id
_entity.type
_entity.pdbx_description
1 polymer ?
#
loop_
_entity_poly.entity_id
_entity_poly.type
_entity_poly.pdbx_seq_one_letter_code
_entity_poly.pdbx_strand_id
1 'polypeptide(L)'
;VGYPPFWDEDQHRLYAQIKAGAYDYPSPEWDTVTPEAKNLINSMLTVNPAKRINASEALKHPWICQRERVASVVHRQETVDCLKKFNARRKLKGAILTTML
;
A
#
# COMPACT_ATOMS: atom_id res chain seq x y z
N VAL A 1 7.93 4.91 -1.20
CA VAL A 1 6.50 4.82 -1.57
C VAL A 1 5.65 5.41 -0.46
N GLY A 2 4.70 6.27 -0.76
CA GLY A 2 3.86 6.93 0.23
C GLY A 2 2.50 7.34 -0.31
N TYR A 3 2.07 6.63 -1.37
CA TYR A 3 0.84 6.85 -2.11
C TYR A 3 -0.02 5.57 -2.10
N PRO A 4 -1.34 5.66 -2.29
CA PRO A 4 -2.22 4.49 -2.30
C PRO A 4 -2.03 3.63 -3.57
N PRO A 5 -2.23 2.30 -3.49
CA PRO A 5 -2.11 1.40 -4.65
C PRO A 5 -3.26 1.54 -5.64
N PHE A 6 -4.39 2.11 -5.22
CA PHE A 6 -5.53 2.42 -6.09
C PHE A 6 -5.88 3.88 -5.90
N TRP A 7 -5.95 4.63 -6.99
CA TRP A 7 -6.33 6.03 -6.97
C TRP A 7 -6.87 6.47 -8.32
N ASP A 8 -8.02 7.13 -8.27
CA ASP A 8 -8.61 7.87 -9.38
C ASP A 8 -9.46 9.00 -8.79
N GLU A 9 -9.66 10.07 -9.56
CA GLU A 9 -10.59 11.14 -9.18
C GLU A 9 -12.04 10.71 -9.43
N ASP A 10 -12.26 9.87 -10.44
CA ASP A 10 -13.52 9.23 -10.74
C ASP A 10 -13.71 7.97 -9.89
N GLN A 11 -14.79 7.94 -9.09
CA GLN A 11 -15.10 6.82 -8.21
C GLN A 11 -15.38 5.51 -8.96
N HIS A 12 -16.00 5.56 -10.14
CA HIS A 12 -16.27 4.36 -10.93
C HIS A 12 -14.98 3.73 -11.44
N ARG A 13 -14.02 4.55 -11.88
CA ARG A 13 -12.69 4.08 -12.30
C ARG A 13 -11.91 3.53 -11.13
N LEU A 14 -11.93 4.20 -9.97
CA LEU A 14 -11.32 3.69 -8.74
C LEU A 14 -11.88 2.30 -8.36
N TYR A 15 -13.20 2.13 -8.36
CA TYR A 15 -13.81 0.83 -8.06
C TYR A 15 -13.51 -0.23 -9.12
N ALA A 16 -13.35 0.15 -10.39
CA ALA A 16 -12.91 -0.77 -11.43
C ALA A 16 -11.48 -1.26 -11.17
N GLN A 17 -10.55 -0.37 -10.81
CA GLN A 17 -9.16 -0.74 -10.45
C GLN A 17 -9.13 -1.70 -9.25
N ILE A 18 -9.89 -1.40 -8.18
CA ILE A 18 -9.95 -2.25 -6.98
C ILE A 18 -10.49 -3.64 -7.31
N LYS A 19 -11.59 -3.72 -8.08
CA LYS A 19 -12.19 -5.01 -8.46
C LYS A 19 -11.28 -5.83 -9.37
N ALA A 20 -10.52 -5.17 -10.24
CA ALA A 20 -9.55 -5.83 -11.10
C ALA A 20 -8.27 -6.24 -10.35
N GLY A 21 -8.02 -5.68 -9.16
CA GLY A 21 -6.73 -5.81 -8.48
C GLY A 21 -5.60 -5.15 -9.29
N ALA A 22 -5.91 -4.09 -10.03
CA ALA A 22 -4.98 -3.39 -10.90
C ALA A 22 -4.14 -2.39 -10.08
N TYR A 23 -2.97 -2.83 -9.63
CA TYR A 23 -1.93 -2.00 -9.01
C TYR A 23 -0.56 -2.47 -9.52
N ASP A 24 0.42 -1.58 -9.46
CA ASP A 24 1.78 -1.85 -9.91
C ASP A 24 2.84 -1.36 -8.92
N TYR A 25 4.10 -1.60 -9.27
CA TYR A 25 5.27 -1.25 -8.47
C TYR A 25 6.20 -0.38 -9.32
N PRO A 26 5.85 0.90 -9.57
CA PRO A 26 6.59 1.74 -10.50
C PRO A 26 8.00 2.06 -10.00
N SER A 27 8.93 2.14 -10.96
CA SER A 27 10.30 2.59 -10.74
C SER A 27 10.35 4.13 -10.67
N PRO A 28 11.30 4.71 -9.92
CA PRO A 28 12.39 4.05 -9.20
C PRO A 28 12.04 3.64 -7.76
N GLU A 29 10.93 4.12 -7.21
CA GLU A 29 10.66 4.02 -5.77
C GLU A 29 10.35 2.60 -5.28
N TRP A 30 10.02 1.66 -6.16
CA TRP A 30 9.83 0.26 -5.82
C TRP A 30 11.03 -0.64 -6.12
N ASP A 31 12.06 -0.13 -6.80
CA ASP A 31 13.24 -0.94 -7.18
C ASP A 31 14.05 -1.36 -5.95
N THR A 32 14.06 -0.49 -4.93
CA THR A 32 14.76 -0.70 -3.66
C THR A 32 13.89 -1.41 -2.60
N VAL A 33 12.68 -1.82 -2.96
CA VAL A 33 11.76 -2.56 -2.08
C VAL A 33 11.99 -4.06 -2.27
N THR A 34 12.16 -4.80 -1.16
CA THR A 34 12.51 -6.21 -1.23
C THR A 34 11.41 -7.06 -1.87
N PRO A 35 11.76 -8.14 -2.60
CA PRO A 35 10.77 -9.03 -3.20
C PRO A 35 9.75 -9.58 -2.20
N GLU A 36 10.17 -9.82 -0.95
CA GLU A 36 9.31 -10.35 0.10
C GLU A 36 8.28 -9.32 0.57
N ALA A 37 8.63 -8.03 0.56
CA ALA A 37 7.66 -6.97 0.83
C ALA A 37 6.57 -6.96 -0.26
N LYS A 38 6.97 -7.03 -1.54
CA LYS A 38 6.05 -7.09 -2.68
C LYS A 38 5.21 -8.37 -2.64
N ASN A 39 5.79 -9.50 -2.25
CA ASN A 39 5.07 -10.77 -2.12
C ASN A 39 3.96 -10.72 -1.06
N LEU A 40 4.25 -10.11 0.10
CA LEU A 40 3.26 -9.93 1.15
C LEU A 40 2.12 -9.01 0.68
N ILE A 41 2.43 -7.91 0.00
CA ILE A 41 1.43 -7.00 -0.58
C ILE A 41 0.56 -7.76 -1.59
N ASN A 42 1.15 -8.56 -2.48
CA ASN A 42 0.41 -9.36 -3.46
C ASN A 42 -0.55 -10.35 -2.78
N SER A 43 -0.10 -10.98 -1.70
CA SER A 43 -0.90 -11.94 -0.93
C SER A 43 -2.09 -11.27 -0.22
N MET A 44 -1.93 -10.03 0.23
CA MET A 44 -3.00 -9.23 0.84
C MET A 44 -3.97 -8.63 -0.19
N LEU A 45 -3.46 -8.16 -1.34
CA LEU A 45 -4.24 -7.54 -2.41
C LEU A 45 -4.78 -8.58 -3.43
N THR A 46 -4.88 -9.84 -3.02
CA THR A 46 -5.49 -10.90 -3.84
C THR A 46 -7.01 -10.66 -3.98
N VAL A 47 -7.47 -10.61 -5.24
CA VAL A 47 -8.87 -10.30 -5.59
C VAL A 47 -9.83 -11.33 -4.99
N ASN A 48 -9.54 -12.62 -5.16
CA ASN A 48 -10.36 -13.69 -4.60
C ASN A 48 -10.15 -13.78 -3.08
N PRO A 49 -11.17 -13.48 -2.24
CA PRO A 49 -11.02 -13.50 -0.79
C PRO A 49 -10.64 -14.87 -0.22
N ALA A 50 -11.08 -15.96 -0.86
CA ALA A 50 -10.78 -17.32 -0.41
C ALA A 50 -9.30 -17.71 -0.64
N LYS A 51 -8.60 -16.98 -1.52
CA LYS A 51 -7.16 -17.15 -1.77
C LYS A 51 -6.30 -16.08 -1.07
N ARG A 52 -6.94 -15.10 -0.44
CA ARG A 52 -6.26 -13.99 0.23
C ARG A 52 -5.66 -14.49 1.53
N ILE A 53 -4.41 -14.10 1.79
CA ILE A 53 -3.73 -14.43 3.04
C ILE A 53 -4.54 -13.95 4.25
N ASN A 54 -4.69 -14.80 5.26
CA ASN A 54 -5.31 -14.39 6.51
C ASN A 54 -4.29 -13.72 7.46
N ALA A 55 -4.78 -13.08 8.52
CA ALA A 55 -3.91 -12.34 9.45
C ALA A 55 -2.85 -13.25 10.11
N SER A 56 -3.21 -14.47 10.50
CA SER A 56 -2.31 -15.43 11.14
C SER A 56 -1.20 -15.90 10.20
N GLU A 57 -1.50 -16.09 8.93
CA GLU A 57 -0.52 -16.40 7.88
C GLU A 57 0.39 -15.20 7.59
N ALA A 58 -0.19 -14.00 7.52
CA ALA A 58 0.58 -12.78 7.28
C ALA A 58 1.63 -12.54 8.37
N LEU A 59 1.28 -12.77 9.65
CA LEU A 59 2.23 -12.67 10.77
C LEU A 59 3.39 -13.67 10.67
N LYS A 60 3.19 -14.81 10.01
CA LYS A 60 4.22 -15.82 9.77
C LYS A 60 5.04 -15.56 8.51
N HIS A 61 4.66 -14.58 7.69
CA HIS A 61 5.37 -14.26 6.46
C HIS A 61 6.82 -13.80 6.75
N PRO A 62 7.84 -14.23 5.98
CA PRO A 62 9.25 -13.93 6.24
C PRO A 62 9.56 -12.44 6.41
N TRP A 63 8.90 -11.58 5.63
CA TRP A 63 9.04 -10.13 5.74
C TRP A 63 8.65 -9.58 7.14
N ILE A 64 7.71 -10.24 7.83
CA ILE A 64 7.30 -9.87 9.20
C ILE A 64 8.14 -10.63 10.23
N CYS A 65 8.16 -11.97 10.17
CA CYS A 65 8.74 -12.80 11.23
C CYS A 65 10.28 -12.86 11.21
N GLN A 66 10.90 -12.59 10.06
CA GLN A 66 12.36 -12.58 9.87
C GLN A 66 12.85 -11.20 9.42
N ARG A 67 12.21 -10.15 9.92
CA ARG A 67 12.44 -8.75 9.53
C ARG A 67 13.91 -8.36 9.49
N GLU A 68 14.71 -8.76 10.49
CA GLU A 68 16.13 -8.42 10.59
C GLU A 68 16.98 -8.93 9.43
N ARG A 69 16.54 -10.00 8.76
CA ARG A 69 17.24 -10.61 7.62
C ARG A 69 16.64 -10.23 6.27
N VAL A 70 15.33 -10.03 6.23
CA VAL A 70 14.54 -9.97 4.99
C VAL A 70 14.07 -8.54 4.66
N ALA A 71 13.88 -7.68 5.66
CA ALA A 71 13.48 -6.30 5.42
C ALA A 71 14.71 -5.44 5.11
N SER A 72 14.58 -4.54 4.14
CA SER A 72 15.61 -3.56 3.85
C SER A 72 15.80 -2.59 5.03
N VAL A 73 17.06 -2.33 5.39
CA VAL A 73 17.46 -1.35 6.41
C VAL A 73 17.71 0.05 5.83
N VAL A 74 17.55 0.22 4.51
CA VAL A 74 17.80 1.49 3.82
C VAL A 74 16.75 2.51 4.22
N HIS A 75 17.20 3.67 4.70
CA HIS A 75 16.31 4.81 4.94
C HIS A 75 15.73 5.33 3.63
N ARG A 76 14.41 5.56 3.60
CA ARG A 76 13.70 5.98 2.39
C ARG A 76 13.11 7.37 2.57
N GLN A 77 13.93 8.41 2.37
CA GLN A 77 13.50 9.80 2.60
C GLN A 77 12.29 10.20 1.75
N GLU A 78 12.28 9.86 0.46
CA GLU A 78 11.15 10.15 -0.46
C GLU A 78 9.83 9.51 0.00
N THR A 79 9.92 8.33 0.64
CA THR A 79 8.75 7.66 1.23
C THR A 79 8.15 8.52 2.34
N VAL A 80 8.99 9.05 3.22
CA VAL A 80 8.57 9.92 4.33
C VAL A 80 7.92 11.19 3.79
N ASP A 81 8.50 11.81 2.75
CA ASP A 81 7.99 13.06 2.20
C ASP A 81 6.65 12.89 1.47
N CYS A 82 6.49 11.79 0.71
CA CYS A 82 5.20 11.42 0.13
C CYS A 82 4.14 11.15 1.20
N LEU A 83 4.50 10.43 2.28
CA LEU A 83 3.57 10.15 3.38
C LEU A 83 3.10 11.41 4.10
N LYS A 84 3.96 12.41 4.27
CA LYS A 84 3.57 13.72 4.84
C LYS A 84 2.51 14.39 3.97
N LYS A 85 2.73 14.46 2.65
CA LYS A 85 1.76 15.03 1.68
C LYS A 85 0.43 14.27 1.69
N PHE A 86 0.49 12.94 1.69
CA PHE A 86 -0.70 12.08 1.75
C PHE A 86 -1.53 12.33 3.02
N ASN A 87 -0.87 12.36 4.19
CA ASN A 87 -1.56 12.62 5.46
C ASN A 87 -2.18 14.01 5.52
N ALA A 88 -1.50 15.04 4.98
CA ALA A 88 -2.05 16.39 4.88
C ALA A 88 -3.33 16.42 4.01
N ARG A 89 -3.28 15.80 2.82
CA ARG A 89 -4.45 15.69 1.92
C ARG A 89 -5.61 14.97 2.59
N ARG A 90 -5.35 13.86 3.29
CA ARG A 90 -6.35 13.08 4.02
C ARG A 90 -7.02 13.90 5.13
N LYS A 91 -6.23 14.63 5.94
CA LYS A 91 -6.75 15.49 7.02
C LYS A 91 -7.63 16.61 6.47
N LEU A 92 -7.19 17.29 5.41
CA LEU A 92 -7.97 18.36 4.79
C LEU A 92 -9.32 17.86 4.25
N LYS A 93 -9.32 16.74 3.51
CA LYS A 93 -10.56 16.12 3.03
C LYS A 93 -11.51 15.75 4.18
N GLY A 94 -10.97 15.17 5.26
CA GLY A 94 -11.75 14.84 6.45
C GLY A 94 -12.38 16.07 7.09
N ALA A 95 -11.63 17.16 7.26
CA ALA A 95 -12.13 18.41 7.84
C ALA A 95 -13.27 19.02 7.01
N ILE A 96 -13.13 19.05 5.68
CA ILE A 96 -14.17 19.55 4.76
C ILE A 96 -15.47 18.74 4.92
N LEU A 97 -15.36 17.41 4.95
CA LEU A 97 -16.52 16.52 5.15
C LEU A 97 -17.21 16.78 6.49
N THR A 98 -16.45 17.02 7.56
CA THR A 98 -17.01 17.35 8.88
C THR A 98 -17.74 18.70 8.89
N THR A 99 -17.26 19.70 8.16
CA THR A 99 -17.92 21.02 8.08
C THR A 99 -19.15 21.05 7.19
N MET A 100 -19.30 20.08 6.28
CA MET A 100 -20.46 19.95 5.39
C MET A 100 -21.61 19.15 6.02
N LEU A 101 -21.36 18.51 7.17
CA LEU A 101 -22.36 17.88 8.04
C LEU A 101 -22.88 18.90 9.07
#